data_AF-A0A3D2TWI1-F1
#
_entry.id   AF-A0A3D2TWI1-F1
#
_cell.length_a   1.000
_cell.length_b   1.000
_cell.length_c   1.000
_cell.angle_alpha   90.00
_cell.angle_beta   90.00
_cell.angle_gamma   90.00
#
_symmetry.space_group_name_H-M   'P 1'
#
loop_
_entity.id
_entity.type
_entity.pdbx_description
1 polymer ?
#
loop_
_entity_poly.entity_id
_entity_poly.type
_entity_poly.pdbx_seq_one_letter_code
_entity_poly.pdbx_strand_id
1 'polypeptide(L)'
;MIKKLWKENKGFTLIEIVITTVVLATISIPLLAYFSESMRHSARTKQQQNAVVAAQDAVEELKNASFSLDNDKVADPSAAPKASWTVASPLPSAPAAYDMYKNYTVNGSSYNVVAHVTPKKSVNNVYNGSNGLYDRNLSYSKAIIPSMDSNKDLISTETAQYLSDAKLYYGGLYSTYCKDHKNTIVKDTTKVNTTTIGNHLKRKIVVGIKPGASTGKIIATVTYEYSYVKDASDEYPDAILTAHPDPYKVDIAKQSIDADKFENIFIFYKPDTKNDEVEIKGSTLASTLGVANMKLYLVAENSVANSLATPGDRSDPDIIVRDMTYSMKVSTDTNLTGTVTKAYTNLCATGHDEIASSGNVSTVMQKDGSGNYTLITTEDSNRLVDITVSVYKDKGGSYPFDESDKLASVDGNKVQ
;
A
#
# COMPACT_ATOMS: atom_id res chain seq x y z
N MET A 1 -31.90 73.94 5.10
CA MET A 1 -31.79 73.94 6.58
C MET A 1 -30.78 72.87 6.98
N ILE A 2 -29.49 73.10 6.69
CA ILE A 2 -28.38 72.21 7.04
C ILE A 2 -27.60 72.92 8.15
N LYS A 3 -28.10 72.82 9.38
CA LYS A 3 -27.41 73.31 10.58
C LYS A 3 -27.75 72.39 11.74
N LYS A 4 -26.87 71.41 11.99
CA LYS A 4 -26.50 70.87 13.31
C LYS A 4 -26.03 69.42 13.15
N LEU A 5 -24.78 69.19 12.75
CA LEU A 5 -24.06 67.96 13.15
C LEU A 5 -22.53 68.18 13.26
N TRP A 6 -22.08 69.42 13.45
CA TRP A 6 -20.68 69.71 13.74
C TRP A 6 -20.58 70.80 14.81
N LYS A 7 -20.85 70.44 16.07
CA LYS A 7 -20.33 71.15 17.25
C LYS A 7 -20.68 70.43 18.56
N GLU A 8 -20.05 69.31 18.85
CA GLU A 8 -19.89 68.89 20.25
C GLU A 8 -18.47 68.36 20.45
N ASN A 9 -17.54 69.28 20.73
CA ASN A 9 -16.27 68.97 21.40
C ASN A 9 -16.56 68.60 22.87
N LYS A 10 -17.38 67.57 23.08
CA LYS A 10 -17.49 66.91 24.38
C LYS A 10 -16.26 66.00 24.42
N GLY A 11 -15.21 66.45 25.12
CA GLY A 11 -14.08 65.57 25.42
C GLY A 11 -14.58 64.27 26.02
N PHE A 12 -13.87 63.16 25.78
CA PHE A 12 -14.27 61.86 26.31
C PHE A 12 -14.52 61.95 27.80
N THR A 13 -15.68 61.47 28.24
CA THR A 13 -15.97 61.40 29.67
C THR A 13 -15.03 60.39 30.31
N LEU A 14 -14.65 60.61 31.58
CA LEU A 14 -13.76 59.70 32.30
C LEU A 14 -14.29 58.25 32.27
N ILE A 15 -15.61 58.09 32.36
CA ILE A 15 -16.28 56.78 32.32
C ILE A 15 -16.14 56.10 30.95
N GLU A 16 -16.23 56.84 29.84
CA GLU A 16 -16.01 56.27 28.49
C GLU A 16 -14.57 55.81 28.30
N ILE A 17 -13.58 56.58 28.81
CA ILE A 17 -12.16 56.18 28.76
C ILE A 17 -11.93 54.92 29.61
N VAL A 18 -12.52 54.84 30.80
CA VAL A 18 -12.39 53.67 31.68
C VAL A 18 -13.04 52.43 31.03
N ILE A 19 -14.24 52.55 30.48
CA ILE A 19 -14.90 51.41 29.83
C ILE A 19 -14.13 50.95 28.58
N THR A 20 -13.68 51.87 27.73
CA THR A 20 -12.93 51.52 26.51
C THR A 20 -11.58 50.89 26.82
N THR A 21 -10.85 51.38 27.82
CA THR A 21 -9.59 50.76 28.27
C THR A 21 -9.80 49.38 28.88
N VAL A 22 -10.87 49.18 29.65
CA VAL A 22 -11.23 47.86 30.20
C VAL A 22 -11.58 46.87 29.08
N VAL A 23 -12.42 47.28 28.11
CA VAL A 23 -12.78 46.42 26.96
C VAL A 23 -11.53 46.11 26.12
N LEU A 24 -10.69 47.11 25.84
CA LEU A 24 -9.46 46.93 25.07
C LEU A 24 -8.47 46.00 25.78
N ALA A 25 -8.28 46.14 27.09
CA ALA A 25 -7.42 45.26 27.88
C ALA A 25 -7.95 43.82 27.93
N THR A 26 -9.27 43.67 28.09
CA THR A 26 -9.94 42.36 28.10
C THR A 26 -9.75 41.61 26.77
N ILE A 27 -9.71 42.32 25.64
CA ILE A 27 -9.50 41.72 24.31
C ILE A 27 -8.00 41.53 24.01
N SER A 28 -7.15 42.48 24.41
CA SER A 28 -5.74 42.53 24.01
C SER A 28 -4.86 41.51 24.76
N ILE A 29 -5.13 41.24 26.05
CA ILE A 29 -4.39 40.25 26.84
C ILE A 29 -4.48 38.83 26.25
N PRO A 30 -5.69 38.27 25.98
CA PRO A 30 -5.78 36.95 25.36
C PRO A 30 -5.24 36.94 23.93
N LEU A 31 -5.44 38.02 23.15
CA LEU A 31 -4.91 38.12 21.79
C LEU A 31 -3.37 38.05 21.75
N LEU A 32 -2.68 38.77 22.63
CA LEU A 32 -1.22 38.72 22.75
C LEU A 32 -0.73 37.34 23.21
N ALA A 33 -1.45 36.69 24.11
CA ALA A 33 -1.16 35.31 24.52
C ALA A 33 -1.26 34.35 23.32
N TYR A 34 -2.35 34.44 22.54
CA TYR A 34 -2.54 33.65 21.32
C TYR A 34 -1.47 33.93 20.25
N PHE A 35 -1.12 35.19 20.01
CA PHE A 35 -0.04 35.55 19.08
C PHE A 35 1.31 35.03 19.53
N SER A 36 1.65 35.16 20.82
CA SER A 36 2.90 34.64 21.37
C SER A 36 2.95 33.11 21.27
N GLU A 37 1.83 32.43 21.52
CA GLU A 37 1.75 30.98 21.40
C GLU A 37 1.86 30.52 19.93
N SER A 38 1.20 31.22 19.01
CA SER A 38 1.29 30.96 17.56
C SER A 38 2.71 31.16 17.02
N MET A 39 3.40 32.22 17.46
CA MET A 39 4.81 32.44 17.09
C MET A 39 5.72 31.36 17.67
N ARG A 40 5.52 30.96 18.93
CA ARG A 40 6.27 29.86 19.55
C ARG A 40 6.01 28.54 18.84
N HIS A 41 4.76 28.27 18.45
CA HIS A 41 4.38 27.09 17.70
C HIS A 41 5.05 27.09 16.32
N SER A 42 4.94 28.18 15.57
CA SER A 42 5.58 28.33 14.25
C SER A 42 7.11 28.15 14.32
N ALA A 43 7.77 28.75 15.33
CA ALA A 43 9.19 28.57 15.53
C ALA A 43 9.57 27.11 15.83
N ARG A 44 8.77 26.40 16.66
CA ARG A 44 8.95 24.97 16.95
C ARG A 44 8.74 24.12 15.70
N THR A 45 7.70 24.38 14.92
CA THR A 45 7.42 23.65 13.66
C THR A 45 8.56 23.82 12.66
N LYS A 46 9.08 25.05 12.48
CA LYS A 46 10.24 25.30 11.62
C LYS A 46 11.49 24.57 12.11
N GLN A 47 11.72 24.56 13.42
CA GLN A 47 12.84 23.82 14.03
C GLN A 47 12.70 22.30 13.79
N GLN A 48 11.50 21.75 13.92
CA GLN A 48 11.22 20.34 13.64
C GLN A 48 11.41 20.00 12.16
N GLN A 49 10.93 20.84 11.24
CA GLN A 49 11.15 20.65 9.79
C GLN A 49 12.63 20.63 9.43
N ASN A 50 13.41 21.60 9.94
CA ASN A 50 14.85 21.63 9.73
C ASN A 50 15.55 20.40 10.34
N ALA A 51 15.10 19.92 11.50
CA ALA A 51 15.62 18.71 12.11
C ALA A 51 15.30 17.45 11.27
N VAL A 52 14.13 17.38 10.64
CA VAL A 52 13.78 16.29 9.71
C VAL A 52 14.66 16.32 8.47
N VAL A 53 14.93 17.51 7.90
CA VAL A 53 15.87 17.67 6.77
C VAL A 53 17.26 17.19 7.17
N ALA A 54 17.77 17.61 8.34
CA ALA A 54 19.06 17.14 8.86
C ALA A 54 19.10 15.61 9.01
N ALA A 55 17.99 14.99 9.44
CA ALA A 55 17.88 13.53 9.54
C ALA A 55 17.90 12.85 8.15
N GLN A 56 17.22 13.43 7.16
CA GLN A 56 17.18 12.90 5.78
C GLN A 56 18.55 13.01 5.12
N ASP A 57 19.21 14.16 5.21
CA ASP A 57 20.58 14.36 4.72
C ASP A 57 21.55 13.35 5.34
N ALA A 58 21.42 13.11 6.65
CA ALA A 58 22.22 12.12 7.36
C ALA A 58 21.96 10.68 6.89
N VAL A 59 20.70 10.31 6.67
CA VAL A 59 20.34 9.00 6.10
C VAL A 59 20.89 8.84 4.68
N GLU A 60 20.80 9.87 3.84
CA GLU A 60 21.30 9.84 2.46
C GLU A 60 22.84 9.78 2.42
N GLU A 61 23.53 10.51 3.28
CA GLU A 61 24.98 10.43 3.44
C GLU A 61 25.41 9.01 3.87
N LEU A 62 24.70 8.41 4.84
CA LEU A 62 24.98 7.04 5.30
C LEU A 62 24.68 5.98 4.23
N LYS A 63 23.73 6.22 3.33
CA LYS A 63 23.46 5.37 2.16
C LYS A 63 24.54 5.47 1.09
N ASN A 64 25.05 6.69 0.84
CA ASN A 64 26.00 6.99 -0.23
C ASN A 64 27.47 6.79 0.19
N ALA A 65 27.74 6.69 1.49
CA ALA A 65 29.06 6.30 1.98
C ALA A 65 29.47 4.93 1.40
N SER A 66 30.76 4.74 1.10
CA SER A 66 31.36 3.45 0.70
C SER A 66 31.37 2.45 1.86
N PHE A 67 30.23 2.28 2.50
CA PHE A 67 29.99 1.42 3.63
C PHE A 67 29.57 0.07 3.08
N SER A 68 30.54 -0.84 2.95
CA SER A 68 30.19 -2.24 2.74
C SER A 68 29.61 -2.76 4.04
N LEU A 69 28.28 -2.77 4.09
CA LEU A 69 27.52 -3.62 5.00
C LEU A 69 27.84 -5.10 4.79
N ASP A 70 28.55 -5.47 3.71
CA ASP A 70 28.94 -6.83 3.34
C ASP A 70 30.30 -7.26 3.88
N ASN A 71 30.96 -6.44 4.71
CA ASN A 71 32.17 -6.86 5.39
C ASN A 71 31.79 -7.43 6.76
N ASP A 72 32.15 -8.68 6.98
CA ASP A 72 32.35 -9.45 8.23
C ASP A 72 32.68 -8.64 9.51
N LYS A 73 33.14 -7.39 9.34
CA LYS A 73 33.52 -6.40 10.36
C LYS A 73 32.51 -5.26 10.57
N VAL A 74 31.29 -5.29 10.04
CA VAL A 74 30.25 -4.27 10.36
C VAL A 74 29.80 -4.35 11.83
N ALA A 75 30.11 -5.48 12.48
CA ALA A 75 30.05 -5.71 13.90
C ALA A 75 31.31 -5.30 14.69
N ASP A 76 32.36 -4.86 13.99
CA ASP A 76 33.63 -4.38 14.56
C ASP A 76 33.62 -2.84 14.51
N PRO A 77 33.28 -2.16 15.61
CA PRO A 77 33.15 -0.72 15.62
C PRO A 77 34.48 0.01 15.38
N SER A 78 35.61 -0.72 15.34
CA SER A 78 36.93 -0.19 14.97
C SER A 78 37.13 -0.02 13.46
N ALA A 79 36.26 -0.64 12.64
CA ALA A 79 36.23 -0.55 11.18
C ALA A 79 35.11 0.35 10.63
N ALA A 80 34.35 1.03 11.51
CA ALA A 80 33.27 1.94 11.16
C ALA A 80 33.72 3.01 10.15
N PRO A 81 32.83 3.48 9.25
CA PRO A 81 33.16 4.42 8.20
C PRO A 81 33.59 5.77 8.81
N LYS A 82 34.90 6.00 8.86
CA LYS A 82 35.52 7.21 9.43
C LYS A 82 35.32 8.48 8.60
N ALA A 83 34.50 8.44 7.55
CA ALA A 83 34.24 9.64 6.76
C ALA A 83 33.23 10.53 7.50
N SER A 84 33.76 11.37 8.39
CA SER A 84 33.08 12.50 9.06
C SER A 84 32.13 12.21 10.22
N TRP A 85 31.91 10.95 10.60
CA TRP A 85 31.13 10.56 11.79
C TRP A 85 32.03 10.12 12.94
N THR A 86 31.64 10.46 14.18
CA THR A 86 32.34 10.04 15.40
C THR A 86 31.60 8.86 16.02
N VAL A 87 32.29 7.75 16.28
CA VAL A 87 31.67 6.59 16.93
C VAL A 87 31.63 6.78 18.44
N ALA A 88 30.49 6.47 19.06
CA ALA A 88 30.34 6.51 20.51
C ALA A 88 31.21 5.43 21.18
N SER A 89 31.84 5.80 22.29
CA SER A 89 32.67 4.91 23.12
C SER A 89 31.91 4.59 24.42
N PRO A 90 32.04 3.37 25.00
CA PRO A 90 32.88 2.26 24.56
C PRO A 90 32.27 1.49 23.38
N LEU A 91 33.15 0.99 22.51
CA LEU A 91 32.76 0.13 21.41
C LEU A 91 32.44 -1.28 21.95
N PRO A 92 31.33 -1.91 21.55
CA PRO A 92 31.06 -3.29 21.94
C PRO A 92 32.13 -4.24 21.37
N SER A 93 32.54 -5.22 22.18
CA SER A 93 33.55 -6.24 21.83
C SER A 93 33.01 -7.40 20.98
N ALA A 94 31.74 -7.31 20.56
CA ALA A 94 30.99 -8.32 19.81
C ALA A 94 29.93 -7.63 18.93
N PRO A 95 29.32 -8.31 17.94
CA PRO A 95 28.22 -7.77 17.14
C PRO A 95 27.06 -7.28 18.01
N ALA A 96 27.03 -5.98 18.30
CA ALA A 96 26.01 -5.33 19.10
C ALA A 96 25.70 -3.95 18.53
N ALA A 97 24.57 -3.39 18.95
CA ALA A 97 24.19 -2.05 18.53
C ALA A 97 25.21 -1.02 19.02
N TYR A 98 25.47 0.00 18.19
CA TYR A 98 26.36 1.10 18.52
C TYR A 98 25.83 2.41 17.93
N ASP A 99 26.30 3.53 18.48
CA ASP A 99 25.92 4.86 18.04
C ASP A 99 27.06 5.55 17.30
N MET A 100 26.72 6.31 16.27
CA MET A 100 27.60 7.28 15.64
C MET A 100 26.96 8.66 15.73
N TYR A 101 27.76 9.71 15.86
CA TYR A 101 27.25 11.07 15.93
C TYR A 101 28.04 12.05 15.07
N LYS A 102 27.34 13.06 14.57
CA LYS A 102 27.87 14.13 13.72
C LYS A 102 27.01 15.38 13.86
N ASN A 103 27.61 16.55 13.63
CA ASN A 103 26.90 17.82 13.64
C ASN A 103 26.48 18.21 12.21
N TYR A 104 25.21 18.56 12.05
CA TYR A 104 24.65 19.08 10.80
C TYR A 104 24.27 20.54 10.96
N THR A 105 24.48 21.34 9.92
CA THR A 105 23.98 22.72 9.88
C THR A 105 22.97 22.84 8.75
N VAL A 106 21.70 23.06 9.12
CA VAL A 106 20.60 23.24 8.18
C VAL A 106 20.03 24.63 8.38
N ASN A 107 19.99 25.43 7.30
CA ASN A 107 19.44 26.79 7.32
C ASN A 107 20.02 27.68 8.44
N GLY A 108 21.33 27.56 8.70
CA GLY A 108 22.06 28.35 9.71
C GLY A 108 21.86 27.91 11.16
N SER A 109 21.11 26.83 11.41
CA SER A 109 20.96 26.21 12.74
C SER A 109 21.75 24.90 12.79
N SER A 110 22.50 24.69 13.87
CA SER A 110 23.26 23.46 14.11
C SER A 110 22.44 22.45 14.90
N TYR A 111 22.61 21.17 14.55
CA TYR A 111 21.95 20.03 15.16
C TYR A 111 22.96 18.92 15.44
N ASN A 112 22.79 18.26 16.58
CA ASN A 112 23.54 17.05 16.90
C ASN A 112 22.74 15.84 16.38
N VAL A 113 23.32 15.07 15.47
CA VAL A 113 22.66 13.93 14.83
C VAL A 113 23.32 12.65 15.31
N VAL A 114 22.51 11.68 15.75
CA VAL A 114 22.95 10.35 16.18
C VAL A 114 22.34 9.31 15.26
N ALA A 115 23.17 8.46 14.68
CA ALA A 115 22.78 7.26 13.95
C ALA A 115 22.97 6.05 14.87
N HIS A 116 21.86 5.47 15.30
CA HIS A 116 21.83 4.21 16.03
C HIS A 116 21.86 3.05 15.03
N VAL A 117 22.92 2.26 15.06
CA VAL A 117 23.15 1.12 14.16
C VAL A 117 22.84 -0.17 14.92
N THR A 118 21.88 -0.95 14.43
CA THR A 118 21.48 -2.23 15.03
C THR A 118 21.76 -3.39 14.08
N PRO A 119 22.72 -4.28 14.38
CA PRO A 119 22.93 -5.50 13.60
C PRO A 119 21.70 -6.41 13.62
N LYS A 120 21.33 -6.98 12.46
CA LYS A 120 20.23 -7.96 12.39
C LYS A 120 20.71 -9.33 12.91
N LYS A 121 19.92 -9.98 13.77
CA LYS A 121 20.26 -11.29 14.38
C LYS A 121 20.41 -12.47 13.40
N SER A 122 20.01 -12.35 12.14
CA SER A 122 20.13 -13.44 11.13
C SER A 122 21.58 -13.79 10.77
N VAL A 123 22.56 -12.99 11.20
CA VAL A 123 24.00 -13.26 11.08
C VAL A 123 24.51 -14.19 12.20
N ASN A 124 23.68 -14.56 13.18
CA ASN A 124 24.10 -15.42 14.32
C ASN A 124 24.33 -16.90 13.99
N ASN A 125 24.06 -17.36 12.77
CA ASN A 125 24.28 -18.79 12.42
C ASN A 125 25.55 -19.07 11.62
N VAL A 126 26.56 -18.18 11.65
CA VAL A 126 27.91 -18.54 11.19
C VAL A 126 28.99 -17.98 12.13
N TYR A 127 28.95 -18.37 13.41
CA TYR A 127 30.19 -18.43 14.19
C TYR A 127 30.72 -19.87 14.12
N ASN A 128 31.39 -20.22 13.02
CA ASN A 128 32.17 -21.45 12.98
C ASN A 128 33.54 -21.13 13.61
N GLY A 129 33.67 -21.44 14.90
CA GLY A 129 34.78 -21.03 15.78
C GLY A 129 36.20 -21.48 15.40
N SER A 130 36.40 -21.97 14.17
CA SER A 130 37.68 -22.54 13.73
C SER A 130 38.40 -21.76 12.63
N ASN A 131 37.74 -20.90 11.83
CA ASN A 131 38.40 -20.25 10.68
C ASN A 131 38.07 -18.76 10.41
N GLY A 132 37.31 -18.08 11.27
CA GLY A 132 37.24 -16.60 11.26
C GLY A 132 36.79 -15.91 9.96
N LEU A 133 36.10 -16.61 9.06
CA LEU A 133 35.53 -16.04 7.84
C LEU A 133 34.00 -16.16 7.91
N TYR A 134 33.29 -15.04 7.75
CA TYR A 134 31.84 -15.05 7.70
C TYR A 134 31.40 -15.45 6.29
N ASP A 135 30.25 -16.11 6.19
CA ASP A 135 29.71 -16.52 4.90
C ASP A 135 29.13 -15.30 4.19
N ARG A 136 29.84 -14.81 3.16
CA ARG A 136 29.52 -13.61 2.37
C ARG A 136 28.27 -13.74 1.48
N ASN A 137 27.50 -14.81 1.62
CA ASN A 137 26.38 -15.16 0.73
C ASN A 137 25.00 -15.16 1.39
N LEU A 138 24.85 -14.62 2.60
CA LEU A 138 23.54 -14.56 3.27
C LEU A 138 22.77 -13.29 2.88
N SER A 139 22.15 -13.31 1.70
CA SER A 139 21.04 -12.41 1.37
C SER A 139 19.94 -12.59 2.42
N TYR A 140 19.49 -11.52 3.06
CA TYR A 140 18.29 -11.59 3.90
C TYR A 140 17.15 -10.85 3.22
N SER A 141 15.96 -11.40 3.35
CA SER A 141 14.81 -10.95 2.62
C SER A 141 14.00 -9.97 3.50
N LYS A 142 13.86 -8.72 3.06
CA LYS A 142 13.08 -7.69 3.79
C LYS A 142 11.63 -7.76 3.33
N ALA A 143 10.73 -7.90 4.30
CA ALA A 143 9.30 -7.71 4.10
C ALA A 143 9.01 -6.25 3.68
N ILE A 144 8.50 -6.05 2.46
CA ILE A 144 8.02 -4.75 1.99
C ILE A 144 6.62 -4.88 1.39
N ILE A 145 5.92 -3.76 1.30
CA ILE A 145 4.77 -3.58 0.42
C ILE A 145 5.33 -2.92 -0.85
N PRO A 146 5.16 -3.52 -2.04
CA PRO A 146 5.74 -2.96 -3.26
C PRO A 146 5.16 -1.57 -3.55
N SER A 147 5.99 -0.65 -3.99
CA SER A 147 5.54 0.59 -4.61
C SER A 147 4.97 0.30 -6.00
N MET A 148 3.89 0.97 -6.38
CA MET A 148 3.30 0.84 -7.71
C MET A 148 3.85 1.94 -8.63
N ASP A 149 4.29 1.56 -9.82
CA ASP A 149 4.79 2.47 -10.87
C ASP A 149 4.09 2.17 -12.19
N SER A 150 3.24 3.10 -12.65
CA SER A 150 2.45 2.96 -13.87
C SER A 150 3.27 2.80 -15.16
N ASN A 151 4.59 3.04 -15.13
CA ASN A 151 5.46 2.82 -16.28
C ASN A 151 5.88 1.36 -16.46
N LYS A 152 5.73 0.54 -15.42
CA LYS A 152 6.18 -0.86 -15.37
C LYS A 152 5.16 -1.83 -14.76
N ASP A 153 4.12 -1.31 -14.12
CA ASP A 153 3.12 -2.09 -13.42
C ASP A 153 1.73 -1.86 -14.00
N LEU A 154 1.00 -2.95 -14.24
CA LEU A 154 -0.42 -2.89 -14.55
C LEU A 154 -1.19 -2.72 -13.25
N ILE A 155 -1.98 -1.66 -13.14
CA ILE A 155 -2.76 -1.35 -11.93
C ILE A 155 -4.24 -1.27 -12.32
N SER A 156 -5.07 -2.03 -11.62
CA SER A 156 -6.53 -2.03 -11.79
C SER A 156 -7.22 -1.96 -10.44
N THR A 157 -8.17 -1.04 -10.32
CA THR A 157 -9.02 -0.90 -9.14
C THR A 157 -10.48 -0.99 -9.54
N GLU A 158 -11.20 -1.92 -8.93
CA GLU A 158 -12.63 -2.08 -9.14
C GLU A 158 -13.44 -0.96 -8.47
N THR A 159 -14.56 -0.59 -9.11
CA THR A 159 -15.59 0.23 -8.46
C THR A 159 -16.84 -0.62 -8.27
N ALA A 160 -17.59 -0.38 -7.18
CA ALA A 160 -18.76 -1.19 -6.81
C ALA A 160 -19.93 -1.15 -7.82
N GLN A 161 -19.83 -0.33 -8.86
CA GLN A 161 -20.90 -0.13 -9.84
C GLN A 161 -21.03 -1.29 -10.83
N TYR A 162 -19.94 -2.00 -11.15
CA TYR A 162 -19.94 -2.93 -12.28
C TYR A 162 -20.79 -4.18 -12.07
N LEU A 163 -20.80 -4.74 -10.85
CA LEU A 163 -21.69 -5.87 -10.56
C LEU A 163 -23.16 -5.42 -10.60
N SER A 164 -23.47 -4.22 -10.11
CA SER A 164 -24.83 -3.68 -10.15
C SER A 164 -25.33 -3.56 -11.59
N ASP A 165 -24.48 -3.09 -12.50
CA ASP A 165 -24.80 -3.00 -13.92
C ASP A 165 -24.97 -4.39 -14.57
N ALA A 166 -24.13 -5.36 -14.22
CA ALA A 166 -24.27 -6.74 -14.69
C ALA A 166 -25.58 -7.39 -14.20
N LYS A 167 -25.97 -7.17 -12.94
CA LYS A 167 -27.26 -7.62 -12.39
C LYS A 167 -28.44 -7.03 -13.18
N LEU A 168 -28.37 -5.74 -13.49
CA LEU A 168 -29.39 -5.05 -14.30
C LEU A 168 -29.44 -5.56 -15.74
N TYR A 169 -28.28 -5.83 -16.35
CA TYR A 169 -28.20 -6.38 -17.70
C TYR A 169 -28.95 -7.72 -17.81
N TYR A 170 -28.59 -8.70 -16.98
CA TYR A 170 -29.26 -10.02 -16.99
C TYR A 170 -30.73 -9.95 -16.52
N GLY A 171 -31.06 -9.04 -15.59
CA GLY A 171 -32.44 -8.78 -15.20
C GLY A 171 -33.29 -8.20 -16.35
N GLY A 172 -32.70 -7.32 -17.15
CA GLY A 172 -33.30 -6.78 -18.37
C GLY A 172 -33.60 -7.86 -19.40
N LEU A 173 -32.65 -8.77 -19.65
CA LEU A 173 -32.84 -9.91 -20.55
C LEU A 173 -34.01 -10.81 -20.09
N TYR A 174 -34.03 -11.17 -18.81
CA TYR A 174 -35.11 -11.99 -18.23
C TYR A 174 -36.48 -11.30 -18.34
N SER A 175 -36.55 -10.02 -17.98
CA SER A 175 -37.81 -9.27 -18.02
C SER A 175 -38.37 -9.15 -19.45
N THR A 176 -37.50 -8.96 -20.44
CA THR A 176 -37.86 -8.92 -21.86
C THR A 176 -38.41 -10.27 -22.32
N TYR A 177 -37.71 -11.35 -21.99
CA TYR A 177 -38.16 -12.70 -22.33
C TYR A 177 -39.54 -13.03 -21.74
N CYS A 178 -39.78 -12.68 -20.47
CA CYS A 178 -41.07 -12.89 -19.81
C CYS A 178 -42.20 -12.07 -20.47
N LYS A 179 -41.90 -10.84 -20.90
CA LYS A 179 -42.86 -9.99 -21.61
C LYS A 179 -43.27 -10.59 -22.96
N ASP A 180 -42.35 -11.25 -23.64
CA ASP A 180 -42.58 -11.85 -24.97
C ASP A 180 -43.23 -13.24 -24.88
N HIS A 181 -43.13 -13.92 -23.74
CA HIS A 181 -43.60 -15.30 -23.53
C HIS A 181 -44.68 -15.43 -22.43
N LYS A 182 -45.55 -14.43 -22.28
CA LYS A 182 -46.56 -14.31 -21.20
C LYS A 182 -47.46 -15.54 -20.95
N ASN A 183 -47.59 -16.44 -21.93
CA ASN A 183 -48.48 -17.61 -21.86
C ASN A 183 -47.74 -18.94 -21.64
N THR A 184 -46.40 -18.93 -21.60
CA THR A 184 -45.55 -20.12 -21.46
C THR A 184 -44.94 -20.11 -20.07
N ILE A 185 -45.51 -20.87 -19.14
CA ILE A 185 -44.99 -21.28 -17.81
C ILE A 185 -43.75 -20.50 -17.29
N VAL A 186 -43.86 -19.18 -17.16
CA VAL A 186 -43.03 -18.39 -16.24
C VAL A 186 -44.05 -17.70 -15.34
N LYS A 187 -44.74 -18.55 -14.57
CA LYS A 187 -45.58 -18.09 -13.47
C LYS A 187 -44.63 -17.55 -12.42
N ASP A 188 -44.41 -16.24 -12.50
CA ASP A 188 -44.14 -15.30 -11.42
C ASP A 188 -42.85 -14.48 -11.63
N THR A 189 -43.01 -13.29 -12.22
CA THR A 189 -41.94 -12.28 -12.31
C THR A 189 -41.40 -11.83 -10.94
N THR A 190 -41.98 -12.28 -9.82
CA THR A 190 -41.49 -12.00 -8.47
C THR A 190 -40.43 -12.98 -7.97
N LYS A 191 -40.19 -14.10 -8.66
CA LYS A 191 -39.26 -15.15 -8.20
C LYS A 191 -37.80 -14.96 -8.61
N VAL A 192 -37.55 -14.39 -9.79
CA VAL A 192 -36.19 -14.05 -10.24
C VAL A 192 -35.99 -12.54 -10.06
N ASN A 193 -35.32 -12.16 -8.99
CA ASN A 193 -34.98 -10.78 -8.67
C ASN A 193 -33.47 -10.53 -8.83
N THR A 194 -33.03 -9.28 -8.65
CA THR A 194 -31.62 -8.88 -8.77
C THR A 194 -30.70 -9.61 -7.78
N THR A 195 -31.22 -10.06 -6.64
CA THR A 195 -30.47 -10.86 -5.66
C THR A 195 -30.27 -12.28 -6.17
N THR A 196 -31.33 -12.94 -6.67
CA THR A 196 -31.23 -14.25 -7.32
C THR A 196 -30.21 -14.17 -8.45
N ILE A 197 -30.35 -13.19 -9.36
CA ILE A 197 -29.41 -13.01 -10.46
C ILE A 197 -27.98 -12.83 -9.94
N GLY A 198 -27.79 -11.96 -8.95
CA GLY A 198 -26.48 -11.72 -8.33
C GLY A 198 -25.80 -13.00 -7.82
N ASN A 199 -26.55 -13.89 -7.16
CA ASN A 199 -26.02 -15.15 -6.61
C ASN A 199 -25.57 -16.16 -7.68
N HIS A 200 -26.08 -16.02 -8.91
CA HIS A 200 -25.76 -16.86 -10.06
C HIS A 200 -24.78 -16.20 -11.03
N LEU A 201 -24.38 -14.95 -10.78
CA LEU A 201 -23.30 -14.35 -11.55
C LEU A 201 -21.97 -14.96 -11.15
N LYS A 202 -21.21 -15.34 -12.16
CA LYS A 202 -19.80 -15.68 -12.07
C LYS A 202 -19.01 -14.56 -12.70
N ARG A 203 -18.01 -14.06 -11.99
CA ARG A 203 -17.09 -13.05 -12.52
C ARG A 203 -15.76 -13.70 -12.89
N LYS A 204 -15.27 -13.33 -14.07
CA LYS A 204 -13.90 -13.59 -14.52
C LYS A 204 -13.18 -12.26 -14.78
N ILE A 205 -12.12 -12.01 -14.02
CA ILE A 205 -11.20 -10.90 -14.22
C ILE A 205 -10.15 -11.34 -15.25
N VAL A 206 -10.26 -10.79 -16.46
CA VAL A 206 -9.37 -11.09 -17.58
C VAL A 206 -8.27 -10.04 -17.67
N VAL A 207 -7.03 -10.46 -17.46
CA VAL A 207 -5.86 -9.63 -17.76
C VAL A 207 -5.40 -9.95 -19.17
N GLY A 208 -5.53 -9.02 -20.10
CA GLY A 208 -5.12 -9.20 -21.50
C GLY A 208 -3.77 -8.54 -21.77
N ILE A 209 -2.78 -9.31 -22.22
CA ILE A 209 -1.46 -8.82 -22.62
C ILE A 209 -1.27 -9.06 -24.12
N LYS A 210 -1.14 -7.98 -24.88
CA LYS A 210 -0.98 -8.02 -26.34
C LYS A 210 0.14 -7.08 -26.79
N PRO A 211 0.77 -7.30 -27.96
CA PRO A 211 1.70 -6.34 -28.54
C PRO A 211 1.06 -4.97 -28.73
N GLY A 212 1.81 -3.93 -28.42
CA GLY A 212 1.44 -2.55 -28.73
C GLY A 212 1.72 -2.20 -30.19
N ALA A 213 1.23 -1.03 -30.61
CA ALA A 213 1.46 -0.52 -31.96
C ALA A 213 2.94 -0.15 -32.21
N SER A 214 3.70 0.14 -31.15
CA SER A 214 5.13 0.44 -31.21
C SER A 214 5.96 -0.80 -30.88
N THR A 215 7.04 -1.01 -31.63
CA THR A 215 8.01 -2.08 -31.38
C THR A 215 8.50 -2.05 -29.94
N GLY A 216 8.51 -3.20 -29.27
CA GLY A 216 8.97 -3.34 -27.89
C GLY A 216 7.96 -2.94 -26.80
N LYS A 217 6.76 -2.48 -27.17
CA LYS A 217 5.69 -2.18 -26.20
C LYS A 217 4.63 -3.27 -26.17
N ILE A 218 3.99 -3.42 -25.01
CA ILE A 218 2.74 -4.17 -24.83
C ILE A 218 1.58 -3.22 -24.52
N ILE A 219 0.37 -3.70 -24.76
CA ILE A 219 -0.88 -3.18 -24.23
C ILE A 219 -1.40 -4.21 -23.24
N ALA A 220 -1.46 -3.81 -21.98
CA ALA A 220 -2.02 -4.59 -20.89
C ALA A 220 -3.41 -4.05 -20.54
N THR A 221 -4.41 -4.92 -20.47
CA THR A 221 -5.80 -4.57 -20.14
C THR A 221 -6.31 -5.39 -18.98
N VAL A 222 -7.23 -4.84 -18.20
CA VAL A 222 -8.05 -5.59 -17.25
C VAL A 222 -9.51 -5.42 -17.62
N THR A 223 -10.19 -6.52 -17.88
CA THR A 223 -11.61 -6.57 -18.25
C THR A 223 -12.33 -7.50 -17.30
N TYR A 224 -13.45 -7.06 -16.76
CA TYR A 224 -14.32 -7.87 -15.90
C TYR A 224 -15.42 -8.47 -16.77
N GLU A 225 -15.49 -9.79 -16.81
CA GLU A 225 -16.49 -10.55 -17.56
C GLU A 225 -17.47 -11.20 -16.57
N TYR A 226 -18.75 -10.89 -16.70
CA TYR A 226 -19.83 -11.46 -15.89
C TYR A 226 -20.66 -12.42 -16.74
N SER A 227 -20.77 -13.67 -16.30
CA SER A 227 -21.62 -14.70 -16.90
C SER A 227 -22.67 -15.17 -15.91
N TYR A 228 -23.89 -15.40 -16.38
CA TYR A 228 -24.90 -16.09 -15.57
C TYR A 228 -24.65 -17.60 -15.60
N VAL A 229 -24.47 -18.21 -14.43
CA VAL A 229 -24.29 -19.64 -14.23
C VAL A 229 -25.55 -20.21 -13.57
N LYS A 230 -26.31 -20.95 -14.37
CA LYS A 230 -27.58 -21.52 -13.96
C LYS A 230 -27.38 -22.76 -13.08
N ASP A 231 -28.03 -22.78 -11.92
CA ASP A 231 -28.18 -24.00 -11.11
C ASP A 231 -29.44 -24.78 -11.51
N ALA A 232 -29.50 -26.07 -11.17
CA ALA A 232 -30.63 -26.94 -11.53
C ALA A 232 -31.99 -26.46 -10.98
N SER A 233 -31.97 -25.67 -9.90
CA SER A 233 -33.15 -25.05 -9.27
C SER A 233 -33.57 -23.71 -9.89
N ASP A 234 -32.78 -23.15 -10.81
CA ASP A 234 -33.00 -21.80 -11.31
C ASP A 234 -34.11 -21.75 -12.35
N GLU A 235 -34.98 -20.78 -12.18
CA GLU A 235 -36.04 -20.47 -13.15
C GLU A 235 -35.54 -19.59 -14.32
N TYR A 236 -34.24 -19.29 -14.42
CA TYR A 236 -33.67 -18.51 -15.53
C TYR A 236 -33.69 -19.33 -16.85
N PRO A 237 -34.32 -18.85 -17.94
CA PRO A 237 -34.51 -19.64 -19.17
C PRO A 237 -33.22 -19.89 -19.96
N ASP A 238 -32.97 -21.15 -20.35
CA ASP A 238 -31.78 -21.54 -21.12
C ASP A 238 -31.74 -20.90 -22.52
N ALA A 239 -32.92 -20.62 -23.09
CA ALA A 239 -33.03 -19.96 -24.38
C ALA A 239 -32.39 -18.55 -24.37
N ILE A 240 -32.44 -17.83 -23.24
CA ILE A 240 -31.80 -16.51 -23.10
C ILE A 240 -30.28 -16.66 -23.11
N LEU A 241 -29.74 -17.62 -22.36
CA LEU A 241 -28.29 -17.88 -22.32
C LEU A 241 -27.77 -18.38 -23.67
N THR A 242 -28.59 -19.13 -24.41
CA THR A 242 -28.27 -19.58 -25.77
C THR A 242 -28.26 -18.42 -26.76
N ALA A 243 -29.19 -17.47 -26.63
CA ALA A 243 -29.25 -16.27 -27.48
C ALA A 243 -28.20 -15.21 -27.12
N HIS A 244 -27.74 -15.21 -25.87
CA HIS A 244 -26.72 -14.29 -25.34
C HIS A 244 -25.55 -15.08 -24.73
N PRO A 245 -24.75 -15.78 -25.57
CA PRO A 245 -23.66 -16.64 -25.10
C PRO A 245 -22.47 -15.84 -24.57
N ASP A 246 -22.33 -14.58 -24.98
CA ASP A 246 -21.22 -13.72 -24.56
C ASP A 246 -21.46 -13.13 -23.16
N PRO A 247 -20.42 -13.06 -22.31
CA PRO A 247 -20.52 -12.42 -21.01
C PRO A 247 -20.71 -10.91 -21.13
N TYR A 248 -21.35 -10.32 -20.13
CA TYR A 248 -21.35 -8.87 -19.94
C TYR A 248 -19.92 -8.42 -19.57
N LYS A 249 -19.35 -7.47 -20.31
CA LYS A 249 -17.94 -7.06 -20.15
C LYS A 249 -17.81 -5.60 -19.75
N VAL A 250 -16.86 -5.34 -18.87
CA VAL A 250 -16.46 -3.97 -18.48
C VAL A 250 -14.95 -3.85 -18.51
N ASP A 251 -14.44 -2.91 -19.32
CA ASP A 251 -13.02 -2.59 -19.36
C ASP A 251 -12.66 -1.65 -18.20
N ILE A 252 -11.69 -2.06 -17.37
CA ILE A 252 -11.31 -1.36 -16.13
C ILE A 252 -10.02 -0.58 -16.31
N ALA A 253 -9.02 -1.23 -16.89
CA ALA A 253 -7.70 -0.66 -17.08
C ALA A 253 -7.18 -0.98 -18.47
N LYS A 254 -6.45 -0.02 -19.04
CA LYS A 254 -5.70 -0.19 -20.28
C LYS A 254 -4.44 0.65 -20.21
N GLN A 255 -3.29 0.00 -20.31
CA GLN A 255 -1.99 0.65 -20.18
C GLN A 255 -1.05 0.20 -21.29
N SER A 256 -0.15 1.08 -21.71
CA SER A 256 0.93 0.75 -22.63
C SER A 256 2.25 0.79 -21.87
N ILE A 257 2.95 -0.34 -21.87
CA ILE A 257 4.13 -0.58 -21.04
C ILE A 257 5.26 -1.10 -21.95
N ASP A 258 6.50 -0.72 -21.67
CA ASP A 258 7.66 -1.31 -22.36
C ASP A 258 7.79 -2.78 -21.92
N ALA A 259 7.85 -3.71 -22.88
CA ALA A 259 7.74 -5.14 -22.59
C ALA A 259 8.85 -5.67 -21.67
N ASP A 260 10.05 -5.10 -21.78
CA ASP A 260 11.23 -5.41 -20.97
C ASP A 260 11.17 -4.86 -19.55
N LYS A 261 10.29 -3.89 -19.29
CA LYS A 261 10.08 -3.29 -17.97
C LYS A 261 8.84 -3.83 -17.25
N PHE A 262 8.01 -4.63 -17.90
CA PHE A 262 6.76 -5.07 -17.28
C PHE A 262 7.01 -6.05 -16.13
N GLU A 263 6.76 -5.61 -14.90
CA GLU A 263 7.15 -6.34 -13.68
C GLU A 263 5.96 -6.88 -12.90
N ASN A 264 4.97 -6.03 -12.62
CA ASN A 264 3.91 -6.37 -11.66
C ASN A 264 2.50 -6.17 -12.22
N ILE A 265 1.58 -7.01 -11.77
CA ILE A 265 0.13 -6.88 -12.01
C ILE A 265 -0.54 -6.70 -10.66
N PHE A 266 -1.16 -5.54 -10.43
CA PHE A 266 -1.95 -5.21 -9.26
C PHE A 266 -3.44 -5.20 -9.60
N ILE A 267 -4.20 -6.07 -8.93
CA ILE A 267 -5.65 -6.15 -9.07
C ILE A 267 -6.26 -5.93 -7.69
N PHE A 268 -6.89 -4.78 -7.52
CA PHE A 268 -7.73 -4.43 -6.40
C PHE A 268 -9.17 -4.71 -6.80
N TYR A 269 -9.78 -5.69 -6.14
CA TYR A 269 -11.12 -6.17 -6.46
C TYR A 269 -11.94 -6.35 -5.20
N LYS A 270 -13.25 -6.21 -5.30
CA LYS A 270 -14.19 -6.52 -4.22
C LYS A 270 -14.66 -7.95 -4.40
N PRO A 271 -14.43 -8.88 -3.45
CA PRO A 271 -14.88 -10.26 -3.58
C PRO A 271 -16.40 -10.29 -3.53
N ASP A 272 -17.04 -10.68 -4.64
CA ASP A 272 -18.49 -10.44 -4.79
C ASP A 272 -19.23 -11.71 -5.24
N THR A 273 -18.52 -12.66 -5.88
CA THR A 273 -19.11 -13.94 -6.27
C THR A 273 -18.34 -15.10 -5.66
N LYS A 274 -19.03 -16.17 -5.25
CA LYS A 274 -18.40 -17.38 -4.69
C LYS A 274 -17.41 -18.07 -5.64
N ASN A 275 -17.48 -17.75 -6.94
CA ASN A 275 -16.75 -18.40 -8.03
C ASN A 275 -15.90 -17.40 -8.83
N ASP A 276 -15.35 -16.36 -8.19
CA ASP A 276 -14.48 -15.40 -8.87
C ASP A 276 -13.29 -16.11 -9.54
N GLU A 277 -12.99 -15.73 -10.78
CA GLU A 277 -11.82 -16.24 -11.51
C GLU A 277 -10.92 -15.10 -11.95
N VAL A 278 -9.61 -15.35 -11.98
CA VAL A 278 -8.61 -14.49 -12.61
C VAL A 278 -7.95 -15.29 -13.72
N GLU A 279 -7.95 -14.74 -14.93
CA GLU A 279 -7.30 -15.34 -16.09
C GLU A 279 -6.39 -14.33 -16.79
N ILE A 280 -5.09 -14.62 -16.81
CA ILE A 280 -4.08 -13.82 -17.51
C ILE A 280 -3.86 -14.43 -18.89
N LYS A 281 -4.21 -13.67 -19.93
CA LYS A 281 -4.14 -14.07 -21.33
C LYS A 281 -3.06 -13.30 -22.05
N GLY A 282 -2.21 -14.03 -22.78
CA GLY A 282 -1.19 -13.45 -23.64
C GLY A 282 -1.42 -13.86 -25.09
N SER A 283 -1.04 -13.01 -26.02
CA SER A 283 -0.80 -13.50 -27.39
C SER A 283 0.58 -14.14 -27.49
N THR A 284 0.77 -15.04 -28.44
CA THR A 284 2.08 -15.65 -28.75
C THR A 284 3.15 -14.60 -29.05
N LEU A 285 2.75 -13.44 -29.58
CA LEU A 285 3.67 -12.33 -29.84
C LEU A 285 4.06 -11.58 -28.56
N ALA A 286 3.17 -11.49 -27.57
CA ALA A 286 3.50 -10.85 -26.30
C ALA A 286 4.56 -11.63 -25.52
N SER A 287 4.48 -12.97 -25.50
CA SER A 287 5.49 -13.80 -24.84
C SER A 287 6.86 -13.71 -25.52
N THR A 288 6.91 -13.53 -26.84
CA THR A 288 8.18 -13.30 -27.57
C THR A 288 8.82 -11.94 -27.33
N LEU A 289 8.08 -10.96 -26.79
CA LEU A 289 8.60 -9.63 -26.46
C LEU A 289 9.35 -9.58 -25.13
N GLY A 290 9.55 -10.72 -24.46
CA GLY A 290 10.33 -10.81 -23.22
C GLY A 290 9.51 -10.62 -21.95
N VAL A 291 8.17 -10.65 -22.03
CA VAL A 291 7.31 -10.64 -20.85
C VAL A 291 7.54 -11.93 -20.04
N ALA A 292 8.28 -11.82 -18.95
CA ALA A 292 8.64 -12.93 -18.08
C ALA A 292 8.81 -12.42 -16.64
N ASN A 293 8.85 -13.34 -15.67
CA ASN A 293 9.08 -13.04 -14.25
C ASN A 293 8.08 -12.05 -13.62
N MET A 294 6.84 -12.05 -14.11
CA MET A 294 5.79 -11.19 -13.59
C MET A 294 5.43 -11.59 -12.16
N LYS A 295 5.13 -10.59 -11.34
CA LYS A 295 4.54 -10.78 -10.01
C LYS A 295 3.07 -10.36 -10.04
N LEU A 296 2.22 -11.18 -9.44
CA LEU A 296 0.80 -10.91 -9.34
C LEU A 296 0.44 -10.50 -7.91
N TYR A 297 -0.29 -9.41 -7.74
CA TYR A 297 -0.83 -8.95 -6.48
C TYR A 297 -2.36 -8.89 -6.59
N LEU A 298 -3.04 -9.84 -5.93
CA LEU A 298 -4.49 -9.94 -5.87
C LEU A 298 -4.98 -9.47 -4.51
N VAL A 299 -5.59 -8.30 -4.47
CA VAL A 299 -6.04 -7.67 -3.23
C VAL A 299 -7.56 -7.67 -3.19
N ALA A 300 -8.11 -8.48 -2.29
CA ALA A 300 -9.53 -8.48 -1.97
C ALA A 300 -9.85 -7.29 -1.04
N GLU A 301 -10.36 -6.21 -1.59
CA GLU A 301 -10.60 -4.95 -0.90
C GLU A 301 -11.75 -5.04 0.10
N ASN A 302 -11.60 -4.31 1.22
CA ASN A 302 -12.60 -4.17 2.28
C ASN A 302 -13.28 -5.49 2.65
N SER A 303 -12.52 -6.57 2.79
CA SER A 303 -13.11 -7.89 2.96
C SER A 303 -12.36 -8.75 3.96
N VAL A 304 -13.11 -9.64 4.60
CA VAL A 304 -12.59 -10.60 5.58
C VAL A 304 -13.10 -12.00 5.25
N ALA A 305 -12.26 -13.01 5.50
CA ALA A 305 -12.64 -14.39 5.33
C ALA A 305 -13.75 -14.74 6.32
N ASN A 306 -14.73 -15.55 5.89
CA ASN A 306 -15.86 -15.90 6.76
C ASN A 306 -15.42 -16.49 8.11
N SER A 307 -14.41 -17.37 8.06
CA SER A 307 -13.84 -18.06 9.22
C SER A 307 -13.13 -17.14 10.20
N LEU A 308 -12.73 -15.94 9.75
CA LEU A 308 -12.01 -14.95 10.54
C LEU A 308 -12.89 -13.73 10.91
N ALA A 309 -14.10 -13.64 10.36
CA ALA A 309 -14.98 -12.50 10.54
C ALA A 309 -15.54 -12.42 11.96
N THR A 310 -15.31 -11.28 12.62
CA THR A 310 -15.85 -10.96 13.94
C THR A 310 -17.32 -10.49 13.84
N PRO A 311 -18.07 -10.44 14.97
CA PRO A 311 -19.39 -9.81 14.98
C PRO A 311 -19.39 -8.36 14.51
N GLY A 312 -18.30 -7.62 14.76
CA GLY A 312 -18.13 -6.25 14.27
C GLY A 312 -18.07 -6.19 12.75
N ASP A 313 -17.23 -7.03 12.14
CA ASP A 313 -17.09 -7.10 10.68
C ASP A 313 -18.42 -7.46 9.98
N ARG A 314 -19.23 -8.33 10.61
CA ARG A 314 -20.55 -8.73 10.09
C ARG A 314 -21.61 -7.64 10.20
N SER A 315 -21.40 -6.66 11.07
CA SER A 315 -22.32 -5.54 11.28
C SER A 315 -21.92 -4.29 10.50
N ASP A 316 -20.71 -4.26 9.93
CA ASP A 316 -20.18 -3.14 9.18
C ASP A 316 -20.62 -3.23 7.70
N PRO A 317 -21.39 -2.27 7.17
CA PRO A 317 -21.83 -2.30 5.78
C PRO A 317 -20.70 -2.08 4.75
N ASP A 318 -19.55 -1.54 5.19
CA ASP A 318 -18.40 -1.29 4.32
C ASP A 318 -17.46 -2.50 4.24
N ILE A 319 -17.65 -3.52 5.09
CA ILE A 319 -16.86 -4.75 5.11
C ILE A 319 -17.64 -5.90 4.45
N ILE A 320 -17.00 -6.52 3.46
CA ILE A 320 -17.50 -7.72 2.80
C ILE A 320 -17.00 -8.95 3.55
N VAL A 321 -17.92 -9.64 4.22
CA VAL A 321 -17.65 -10.98 4.74
C VAL A 321 -17.79 -11.97 3.60
N ARG A 322 -16.68 -12.57 3.19
CA ARG A 322 -16.64 -13.51 2.05
C ARG A 322 -17.49 -14.75 2.35
N ASP A 323 -18.03 -15.36 1.29
CA ASP A 323 -18.80 -16.60 1.41
C ASP A 323 -17.96 -17.74 2.00
N MET A 324 -18.56 -18.64 2.79
CA MET A 324 -17.84 -19.78 3.38
C MET A 324 -17.27 -20.75 2.34
N THR A 325 -17.79 -20.73 1.12
CA THR A 325 -17.36 -21.57 -0.01
C THR A 325 -16.53 -20.80 -1.04
N TYR A 326 -16.22 -19.53 -0.78
CA TYR A 326 -15.46 -18.67 -1.68
C TYR A 326 -14.12 -19.31 -2.06
N SER A 327 -13.90 -19.57 -3.36
CA SER A 327 -12.63 -20.14 -3.82
C SER A 327 -12.28 -19.57 -5.19
N MET A 328 -11.24 -18.73 -5.22
CA MET A 328 -10.84 -18.03 -6.43
C MET A 328 -9.89 -18.89 -7.27
N LYS A 329 -10.25 -19.11 -8.53
CA LYS A 329 -9.34 -19.75 -9.50
C LYS A 329 -8.45 -18.71 -10.17
N VAL A 330 -7.13 -18.87 -10.04
CA VAL A 330 -6.15 -17.97 -10.67
C VAL A 330 -5.32 -18.74 -11.69
N SER A 331 -5.34 -18.28 -12.94
CA SER A 331 -4.68 -18.98 -14.03
C SER A 331 -4.03 -18.07 -15.07
N THR A 332 -3.01 -18.59 -15.74
CA THR A 332 -2.49 -18.06 -17.01
C THR A 332 -2.93 -18.97 -18.16
N ASP A 333 -3.06 -18.41 -19.35
CA ASP A 333 -3.18 -19.21 -20.56
C ASP A 333 -1.87 -19.94 -20.94
N THR A 334 -1.93 -20.70 -22.03
CA THR A 334 -0.80 -21.50 -22.54
C THR A 334 0.36 -20.64 -23.04
N ASN A 335 0.12 -19.40 -23.48
CA ASN A 335 1.18 -18.52 -24.00
C ASN A 335 2.00 -17.88 -22.87
N LEU A 336 1.43 -17.80 -21.66
CA LEU A 336 2.04 -17.19 -20.49
C LEU A 336 2.33 -18.19 -19.37
N THR A 337 2.29 -19.50 -19.65
CA THR A 337 2.58 -20.53 -18.65
C THR A 337 3.99 -20.35 -18.09
N GLY A 338 4.10 -20.24 -16.75
CA GLY A 338 5.38 -20.05 -16.05
C GLY A 338 5.92 -18.61 -16.06
N THR A 339 5.23 -17.66 -16.69
CA THR A 339 5.66 -16.25 -16.70
C THR A 339 5.35 -15.52 -15.40
N VAL A 340 4.28 -15.91 -14.70
CA VAL A 340 4.00 -15.46 -13.32
C VAL A 340 4.82 -16.31 -12.37
N THR A 341 5.82 -15.72 -11.73
CA THR A 341 6.77 -16.45 -10.87
C THR A 341 6.42 -16.36 -9.39
N LYS A 342 5.72 -15.31 -8.98
CA LYS A 342 5.23 -15.13 -7.61
C LYS A 342 3.85 -14.48 -7.64
N ALA A 343 2.96 -14.91 -6.76
CA ALA A 343 1.65 -14.32 -6.59
C ALA A 343 1.35 -14.06 -5.11
N TYR A 344 0.76 -12.91 -4.80
CA TYR A 344 0.56 -12.40 -3.45
C TYR A 344 -0.91 -12.04 -3.25
N THR A 345 -1.48 -12.39 -2.08
CA THR A 345 -2.89 -12.11 -1.79
C THR A 345 -3.18 -12.04 -0.30
N ASN A 346 -4.27 -11.36 0.07
CA ASN A 346 -4.83 -11.30 1.43
C ASN A 346 -6.00 -12.27 1.65
N LEU A 347 -6.12 -13.29 0.78
CA LEU A 347 -7.07 -14.38 0.94
C LEU A 347 -6.62 -15.37 2.03
N CYS A 348 -7.55 -16.18 2.52
CA CYS A 348 -7.32 -17.13 3.60
C CYS A 348 -6.80 -18.47 3.06
N ALA A 349 -5.85 -19.08 3.77
CA ALA A 349 -5.41 -20.45 3.52
C ALA A 349 -5.76 -21.42 4.68
N THR A 350 -6.30 -20.90 5.78
CA THR A 350 -6.53 -21.68 7.01
C THR A 350 -8.04 -21.84 7.28
N GLY A 351 -8.46 -23.07 7.57
CA GLY A 351 -9.87 -23.42 7.82
C GLY A 351 -10.68 -23.59 6.53
N HIS A 352 -10.49 -22.71 5.55
CA HIS A 352 -11.01 -22.81 4.19
C HIS A 352 -10.01 -22.14 3.25
N ASP A 353 -9.53 -22.89 2.23
CA ASP A 353 -8.57 -22.37 1.27
C ASP A 353 -9.31 -21.56 0.18
N GLU A 354 -9.12 -20.25 0.22
CA GLU A 354 -9.80 -19.31 -0.68
C GLU A 354 -9.11 -19.21 -2.06
N ILE A 355 -8.03 -19.96 -2.30
CA ILE A 355 -7.42 -20.14 -3.62
C ILE A 355 -7.69 -21.56 -4.14
N ALA A 356 -8.31 -21.67 -5.32
CA ALA A 356 -8.60 -22.94 -5.93
C ALA A 356 -7.33 -23.61 -6.48
N SER A 357 -7.13 -24.89 -6.14
CA SER A 357 -6.01 -25.72 -6.64
C SER A 357 -6.05 -25.99 -8.14
N SER A 358 -7.20 -25.79 -8.79
CA SER A 358 -7.38 -25.98 -10.23
C SER A 358 -6.76 -24.86 -11.10
N GLY A 359 -6.28 -23.78 -10.48
CA GLY A 359 -5.54 -22.71 -11.16
C GLY A 359 -4.04 -22.98 -11.18
N ASN A 360 -3.38 -22.79 -12.32
CA ASN A 360 -1.92 -23.04 -12.45
C ASN A 360 -1.05 -22.01 -11.71
N VAL A 361 -1.60 -20.85 -11.32
CA VAL A 361 -0.90 -19.84 -10.50
C VAL A 361 -0.96 -20.18 -9.00
N SER A 362 -1.83 -21.11 -8.58
CA SER A 362 -1.97 -21.50 -7.17
C SER A 362 -0.66 -22.03 -6.57
N THR A 363 0.20 -22.65 -7.38
CA THR A 363 1.49 -23.23 -6.97
C THR A 363 2.56 -22.19 -6.65
N VAL A 364 2.41 -20.95 -7.13
CA VAL A 364 3.34 -19.83 -6.91
C VAL A 364 2.77 -18.77 -5.96
N MET A 365 1.63 -19.05 -5.33
CA MET A 365 1.05 -18.19 -4.29
C MET A 365 1.93 -18.18 -3.04
N GLN A 366 2.27 -16.99 -2.57
CA GLN A 366 3.17 -16.79 -1.45
C GLN A 366 2.40 -16.89 -0.13
N LYS A 367 2.99 -17.63 0.81
CA LYS A 367 2.47 -17.82 2.16
C LYS A 367 3.46 -17.28 3.20
N ASP A 368 2.95 -16.81 4.32
CA ASP A 368 3.74 -16.42 5.48
C ASP A 368 4.22 -17.64 6.28
N GLY A 369 4.98 -17.41 7.35
CA GLY A 369 5.48 -18.46 8.24
C GLY A 369 4.38 -19.25 8.97
N SER A 370 3.14 -18.76 8.99
CA SER A 370 1.97 -19.44 9.56
C SER A 370 1.22 -20.28 8.52
N GLY A 371 1.61 -20.22 7.24
CA GLY A 371 0.95 -20.92 6.14
C GLY A 371 -0.26 -20.17 5.56
N ASN A 372 -0.52 -18.94 5.97
CA ASN A 372 -1.56 -18.08 5.38
C ASN A 372 -1.01 -17.33 4.18
N TYR A 373 -1.85 -16.96 3.21
CA TYR A 373 -1.39 -16.13 2.10
C TYR A 373 -0.95 -14.75 2.59
N THR A 374 -0.01 -14.16 1.86
CA THR A 374 0.57 -12.87 2.24
C THR A 374 0.65 -11.89 1.08
N LEU A 375 0.47 -10.61 1.40
CA LEU A 375 0.79 -9.48 0.51
C LEU A 375 2.25 -9.04 0.63
N ILE A 376 2.97 -9.57 1.62
CA ILE A 376 4.34 -9.20 1.90
C ILE A 376 5.23 -9.81 0.82
N THR A 377 5.83 -8.95 0.01
CA THR A 377 6.96 -9.36 -0.83
C THR A 377 8.24 -9.30 -0.03
N THR A 378 9.15 -10.20 -0.35
CA THR A 378 10.49 -10.17 0.21
C THR A 378 11.46 -9.73 -0.88
N GLU A 379 12.11 -8.60 -0.68
CA GLU A 379 13.25 -8.21 -1.52
C GLU A 379 14.54 -8.70 -0.87
N ASP A 380 15.42 -9.27 -1.66
CA ASP A 380 16.78 -9.58 -1.23
C ASP A 380 17.47 -8.26 -0.92
N SER A 381 17.81 -8.07 0.35
CA SER A 381 18.56 -6.92 0.82
C SER A 381 19.92 -7.41 1.30
N ASN A 382 20.97 -6.74 0.84
CA ASN A 382 22.35 -7.00 1.27
C ASN A 382 22.70 -6.25 2.59
N ARG A 383 21.73 -5.62 3.27
CA ARG A 383 21.98 -4.72 4.40
C ARG A 383 22.11 -5.40 5.78
N LEU A 384 23.31 -5.69 6.26
CA LEU A 384 23.51 -6.38 7.56
C LEU A 384 23.06 -5.62 8.83
N VAL A 385 22.59 -4.37 8.74
CA VAL A 385 22.16 -3.54 9.89
C VAL A 385 20.93 -2.66 9.60
N ASP A 386 20.14 -2.38 10.63
CA ASP A 386 19.17 -1.27 10.66
C ASP A 386 19.85 0.02 11.14
N ILE A 387 19.42 1.17 10.62
CA ILE A 387 19.89 2.50 11.07
C ILE A 387 18.70 3.37 11.44
N THR A 388 18.67 3.86 12.68
CA THR A 388 17.74 4.89 13.13
C THR A 388 18.49 6.20 13.37
N VAL A 389 18.08 7.28 12.71
CA VAL A 389 18.71 8.60 12.88
C VAL A 389 17.86 9.45 13.82
N SER A 390 18.46 9.94 14.89
CA SER A 390 17.85 10.86 15.86
C SER A 390 18.55 12.22 15.80
N VAL A 391 17.76 13.29 15.85
CA VAL A 391 18.28 14.67 15.77
C VAL A 391 17.95 15.41 17.04
N TYR A 392 18.98 15.99 17.65
CA TYR A 392 18.92 16.70 18.91
C TYR A 392 19.27 18.17 18.70
N LYS A 393 18.72 19.04 19.55
CA LYS A 393 19.10 20.45 19.58
C LYS A 393 20.60 20.58 19.96
N ASP A 394 21.34 21.39 19.22
CA ASP A 394 22.72 21.70 19.62
C ASP A 394 22.75 22.70 20.78
N LYS A 395 23.32 22.26 21.91
CA LYS A 395 23.55 23.04 23.13
C LYS A 395 25.02 23.03 23.57
N GLY A 396 25.95 22.56 22.72
CA GLY A 396 27.38 22.48 23.05
C GLY A 396 27.76 21.38 24.06
N GLY A 397 26.95 20.32 24.17
CA GLY A 397 27.25 19.14 24.99
C GLY A 397 28.01 18.04 24.24
N SER A 398 28.69 17.16 24.97
CA SER A 398 29.27 15.93 24.41
C SER A 398 28.25 14.79 24.45
N TYR A 399 28.36 13.84 23.51
CA TYR A 399 27.60 12.59 23.54
C TYR A 399 27.77 11.85 24.90
N PRO A 400 26.73 11.22 25.47
CA PRO A 400 25.35 11.10 24.97
C PRO A 400 24.54 12.39 25.11
N PHE A 401 23.69 12.67 24.13
CA PHE A 401 22.79 13.83 24.16
C PHE A 401 21.53 13.54 24.98
N ASP A 402 20.96 14.57 25.58
CA ASP A 402 19.76 14.46 26.42
C ASP A 402 18.52 14.15 25.55
N GLU A 403 17.78 13.08 25.87
CA GLU A 403 16.56 12.70 25.16
C GLU A 403 15.47 13.78 25.20
N SER A 404 15.47 14.65 26.20
CA SER A 404 14.57 15.81 26.25
C SER A 404 14.84 16.84 25.15
N ASP A 405 16.02 16.78 24.50
CA ASP A 405 16.43 17.65 23.40
C ASP A 405 16.20 17.02 22.02
N LYS A 406 15.62 15.83 21.95
CA LYS A 406 15.30 15.15 20.69
C LYS A 406 14.18 15.90 19.96
N LEU A 407 14.46 16.30 18.73
CA LEU A 407 13.56 17.07 17.86
C LEU A 407 12.89 16.19 16.81
N ALA A 408 13.60 15.19 16.31
CA ALA A 408 13.11 14.27 15.28
C ALA A 408 13.79 12.90 15.39
N SER A 409 13.11 11.88 14.88
CA SER A 409 13.66 10.55 14.65
C SER A 409 13.16 10.08 13.29
N VAL A 410 14.08 9.69 12.42
CA VAL A 410 13.75 9.11 11.11
C VAL A 410 14.29 7.69 11.07
N ASP A 411 13.41 6.78 10.68
CA ASP A 411 13.82 5.42 10.37
C ASP A 411 14.47 5.42 8.99
N GLY A 412 15.77 5.13 8.93
CA GLY A 412 16.52 4.99 7.68
C GLY A 412 16.02 3.83 6.80
N ASN A 413 15.05 3.03 7.30
CA ASN A 413 14.36 1.99 6.56
C ASN A 413 13.12 2.46 5.79
N LYS A 414 12.63 3.69 6.02
CA LYS A 414 11.40 4.25 5.41
C LYS A 414 11.65 5.26 4.30
N VAL A 415 12.86 5.78 4.18
CA VAL A 415 13.25 6.60 3.02
C VAL A 415 13.80 5.60 2.01
N GLN A 416 13.00 5.19 1.04
CA GLN A 416 13.45 4.41 -0.11
C GLN A 416 13.52 5.34 -1.31
#